data_AF-A0A7S0FM64-F1
#
_entry.id   AF-A0A7S0FM64-F1
#
_cell.length_a   1.000
_cell.length_b   1.000
_cell.length_c   1.000
_cell.angle_alpha   90.00
_cell.angle_beta   90.00
_cell.angle_gamma   90.00
#
_symmetry.space_group_name_H-M   'P 1'
#
loop_
_entity.id
_entity.type
_entity.pdbx_description
1 polymer ?
#
loop_
_entity_poly.entity_id
_entity_poly.type
_entity_poly.pdbx_seq_one_letter_code
_entity_poly.pdbx_strand_id
1 'polypeptide(L)'
;PSEVDKSTLNMCKSSIVQGFQWATREGPLCEEPVRSTKLKILDAVLADKPIHRGGGQVIPTARKTVHSSLLTATPRLMEPVYRVQMQCPGEIVDAIQPVLAKRRGH
;
A
#
# COMPACT_ATOMS: atom_id res chain seq x y z
N PRO A 1 0.67 -27.94 -6.95
CA PRO A 1 -0.14 -26.71 -6.83
C PRO A 1 -1.52 -26.95 -7.46
N SER A 2 -2.53 -27.24 -6.63
CA SER A 2 -3.91 -27.46 -7.06
C SER A 2 -4.40 -26.27 -7.87
N GLU A 3 -4.87 -26.52 -9.08
CA GLU A 3 -5.32 -25.48 -9.99
C GLU A 3 -6.61 -24.87 -9.44
N VAL A 4 -6.54 -23.64 -8.93
CA VAL A 4 -7.70 -22.91 -8.43
C VAL A 4 -8.63 -22.61 -9.60
N ASP A 5 -9.92 -22.92 -9.45
CA ASP A 5 -10.92 -22.67 -10.49
C ASP A 5 -11.00 -21.17 -10.81
N LYS A 6 -10.53 -20.81 -12.01
CA LYS A 6 -10.46 -19.42 -12.49
C LYS A 6 -11.84 -18.76 -12.55
N SER A 7 -12.91 -19.54 -12.75
CA SER A 7 -14.27 -19.00 -12.80
C SER A 7 -14.71 -18.50 -11.42
N THR A 8 -14.45 -19.28 -10.37
CA THR A 8 -14.83 -18.93 -8.99
C THR A 8 -14.02 -17.77 -8.44
N LEU A 9 -12.72 -17.72 -8.77
CA LEU A 9 -11.85 -16.61 -8.39
C LEU A 9 -12.29 -15.29 -9.05
N ASN A 10 -12.68 -15.33 -10.32
CA ASN A 10 -13.16 -14.15 -11.04
C ASN A 10 -14.44 -13.58 -10.44
N MET A 11 -15.34 -14.41 -9.88
CA MET A 11 -16.54 -13.93 -9.20
C MET A 11 -16.21 -13.12 -7.93
N CYS A 12 -15.20 -13.53 -7.16
CA CYS A 12 -14.78 -12.84 -5.93
C CYS A 12 -13.79 -11.71 -6.16
N LYS A 13 -13.30 -11.53 -7.40
CA LYS A 13 -12.28 -10.54 -7.76
C LYS A 13 -12.66 -9.12 -7.33
N SER A 14 -13.92 -8.71 -7.54
CA SER A 14 -14.39 -7.37 -7.17
C SER A 14 -14.27 -7.11 -5.66
N SER A 15 -14.68 -8.07 -4.84
CA SER A 15 -14.57 -7.99 -3.37
C SER A 15 -13.13 -8.01 -2.89
N ILE A 16 -12.26 -8.82 -3.51
CA ILE A 16 -10.83 -8.84 -3.19
C ILE A 16 -10.17 -7.50 -3.54
N VAL A 17 -10.49 -6.94 -4.71
CA VAL A 17 -9.98 -5.63 -5.14
C VAL A 17 -10.46 -4.52 -4.19
N GLN A 18 -11.72 -4.54 -3.74
CA GLN A 18 -12.22 -3.58 -2.75
C GLN A 18 -11.49 -3.70 -1.41
N GLY A 19 -11.29 -4.93 -0.91
CA GLY A 19 -10.52 -5.18 0.31
C GLY A 19 -9.06 -4.72 0.20
N PHE A 20 -8.44 -4.93 -0.96
CA PHE A 20 -7.10 -4.44 -1.27
C PHE A 20 -7.03 -2.92 -1.33
N GLN A 21 -7.95 -2.26 -2.05
CA GLN A 21 -8.01 -0.80 -2.14
C GLN A 21 -8.16 -0.16 -0.75
N TRP A 22 -9.03 -0.74 0.08
CA TRP A 22 -9.20 -0.29 1.45
C TRP A 22 -7.92 -0.47 2.28
N ALA A 23 -7.31 -1.66 2.23
CA ALA A 23 -6.05 -1.94 2.93
C ALA A 23 -4.90 -1.02 2.51
N THR A 24 -4.84 -0.64 1.22
CA THR A 24 -3.82 0.29 0.73
C THR A 24 -4.12 1.74 1.04
N ARG A 25 -5.39 2.11 1.24
CA ARG A 25 -5.78 3.46 1.62
C ARG A 25 -5.49 3.73 3.09
N GLU A 26 -5.73 2.72 3.95
CA GLU A 26 -5.51 2.77 5.40
C GLU A 26 -4.49 1.70 5.80
N GLY A 27 -3.20 2.03 5.75
CA GLY A 27 -2.12 1.09 6.02
C GLY A 27 -2.04 0.63 7.48
N PRO A 28 -1.35 -0.50 7.76
CA PRO A 28 -1.33 -1.13 9.07
C PRO A 28 -0.57 -0.38 10.17
N LEU A 29 0.29 0.59 9.83
CA LEU A 29 1.13 1.28 10.81
C LEU A 29 0.45 2.51 11.42
N CYS A 30 -0.06 3.40 10.56
CA CYS A 30 -0.59 4.70 10.98
C CYS A 30 -1.88 5.06 10.22
N GLU A 31 -2.56 4.09 9.62
CA GLU A 31 -3.77 4.31 8.79
C GLU A 31 -3.54 5.26 7.59
N GLU A 32 -2.28 5.42 7.18
CA GLU A 32 -1.89 6.23 6.04
C GLU A 32 -1.81 5.42 4.73
N PRO A 33 -1.89 6.07 3.56
CA PRO A 33 -1.80 5.39 2.27
C PRO A 33 -0.49 4.63 2.08
N VAL A 34 -0.59 3.34 1.76
CA VAL A 34 0.55 2.46 1.46
C VAL A 34 1.08 2.79 0.06
N ARG A 35 2.40 2.93 -0.07
CA ARG A 35 3.08 3.19 -1.35
C ARG A 35 4.15 2.13 -1.65
N SER A 36 4.45 1.97 -2.95
CA SER A 36 5.57 1.15 -3.44
C SER A 36 5.54 -0.32 -3.01
N THR A 37 4.35 -0.92 -2.95
CA THR A 37 4.17 -2.35 -2.57
C THR A 37 3.55 -3.15 -3.71
N LYS A 38 4.00 -4.39 -3.88
CA LYS A 38 3.45 -5.34 -4.84
C LYS A 38 2.94 -6.57 -4.10
N LEU A 39 1.63 -6.75 -4.07
CA LEU A 39 0.99 -7.93 -3.51
C LEU A 39 0.73 -8.97 -4.60
N LYS A 40 1.10 -10.21 -4.33
CA LYS A 40 0.85 -11.37 -5.21
C LYS A 40 -0.02 -12.36 -4.44
N ILE A 41 -1.16 -12.72 -5.01
CA ILE A 41 -2.00 -13.79 -4.49
C ILE A 41 -1.37 -15.11 -4.95
N LEU A 42 -0.93 -15.92 -3.99
CA LEU A 42 -0.29 -17.21 -4.26
C LEU A 42 -1.31 -18.34 -4.31
N ASP A 43 -2.27 -18.31 -3.40
CA ASP A 43 -3.33 -19.32 -3.27
C ASP A 43 -4.60 -18.66 -2.73
N ALA A 44 -5.75 -19.26 -3.07
CA ALA A 44 -7.07 -18.82 -2.62
C ALA A 44 -8.02 -20.01 -2.54
N VAL A 45 -8.39 -20.36 -1.31
CA VAL A 45 -9.43 -21.35 -1.03
C VAL A 45 -10.77 -20.63 -0.84
N LEU A 46 -11.76 -20.98 -1.65
CA LEU A 46 -13.08 -20.34 -1.66
C LEU A 46 -14.17 -21.36 -1.28
N ALA A 47 -15.22 -20.89 -0.61
CA ALA A 47 -16.36 -21.73 -0.28
C ALA A 47 -17.20 -22.08 -1.52
N ASP A 48 -17.74 -23.30 -1.59
CA ASP A 48 -18.48 -23.79 -2.76
C ASP A 48 -19.71 -22.92 -3.09
N LYS A 49 -20.55 -22.65 -2.09
CA LYS A 49 -21.81 -21.92 -2.29
C LYS A 49 -21.57 -20.40 -2.36
N PRO A 50 -22.14 -19.69 -3.36
CA PRO A 50 -21.99 -18.23 -3.48
C PRO A 50 -22.45 -17.42 -2.26
N ILE A 51 -23.47 -17.91 -1.53
CA ILE A 51 -24.00 -17.24 -0.33
C ILE A 51 -22.96 -17.08 0.79
N HIS A 52 -21.98 -17.98 0.86
CA HIS A 52 -20.89 -17.91 1.85
C HIS A 52 -19.71 -17.03 1.38
N ARG A 53 -19.76 -16.54 0.13
CA ARG A 53 -18.74 -15.66 -0.48
C ARG A 53 -19.21 -14.22 -0.61
N GLY A 54 -20.19 -13.82 0.21
CA GLY A 54 -20.69 -12.44 0.24
C GLY A 54 -19.57 -11.43 0.52
N GLY A 55 -19.71 -10.23 -0.02
CA GLY A 55 -18.70 -9.16 0.12
C GLY A 55 -18.33 -8.86 1.57
N GLY A 56 -19.30 -8.93 2.49
CA GLY A 56 -19.06 -8.75 3.93
C GLY A 56 -18.13 -9.79 4.58
N GLN A 57 -17.91 -10.94 3.95
CA GLN A 57 -16.95 -11.96 4.41
C GLN A 57 -15.59 -11.81 3.71
N VAL A 58 -15.61 -11.60 2.39
CA VAL A 58 -14.39 -11.57 1.57
C VAL A 58 -13.60 -10.27 1.78
N ILE A 59 -14.26 -9.12 1.84
CA ILE A 59 -13.62 -7.80 1.95
C ILE A 59 -12.78 -7.68 3.24
N PRO A 60 -13.31 -7.91 4.45
CA PRO A 60 -12.52 -7.78 5.67
C PRO A 60 -11.41 -8.83 5.76
N THR A 61 -11.64 -10.03 5.21
CA THR A 61 -10.62 -11.09 5.16
C THR A 61 -9.46 -10.66 4.27
N ALA A 62 -9.74 -10.20 3.04
CA ALA A 62 -8.73 -9.70 2.12
C ALA A 62 -7.93 -8.54 2.73
N ARG A 63 -8.61 -7.59 3.41
CA ARG A 63 -7.95 -6.50 4.12
C ARG A 63 -6.98 -7.02 5.17
N LYS A 64 -7.41 -7.92 6.06
CA LYS A 64 -6.55 -8.50 7.10
C LYS A 64 -5.35 -9.23 6.51
N THR A 65 -5.54 -10.01 5.45
CA THR A 65 -4.44 -10.70 4.76
C THR A 65 -3.41 -9.71 4.21
N VAL A 66 -3.85 -8.62 3.57
CA VAL A 66 -2.94 -7.57 3.08
C VAL A 66 -2.17 -6.93 4.24
N HIS A 67 -2.85 -6.53 5.32
CA HIS A 67 -2.17 -5.93 6.48
C HIS A 67 -1.14 -6.88 7.10
N SER A 68 -1.49 -8.16 7.29
CA SER A 68 -0.57 -9.17 7.83
C SER A 68 0.65 -9.32 6.93
N SER A 69 0.45 -9.44 5.61
CA SER A 69 1.57 -9.56 4.68
C SER A 69 2.49 -8.33 4.65
N LEU A 70 1.94 -7.12 4.82
CA LEU A 70 2.71 -5.88 4.92
C LEU A 70 3.55 -5.85 6.20
N LEU A 71 2.99 -6.29 7.34
CA LEU A 71 3.71 -6.36 8.61
C LEU A 71 4.86 -7.38 8.56
N THR A 72 4.66 -8.52 7.89
CA THR A 72 5.73 -9.50 7.65
C THR A 72 6.83 -8.97 6.72
N ALA A 73 6.50 -8.05 5.82
CA ALA A 73 7.43 -7.46 4.85
C ALA A 73 8.30 -6.30 5.41
N THR A 74 8.31 -6.08 6.73
CA THR A 74 9.05 -4.98 7.41
C THR A 74 8.69 -3.58 6.88
N PRO A 75 7.47 -3.09 7.16
CA PRO A 75 7.00 -1.82 6.62
C PRO A 75 7.75 -0.64 7.27
N ARG A 76 7.92 0.46 6.53
CA ARG A 76 8.56 1.70 6.99
C ARG A 76 7.73 2.91 6.62
N LEU A 77 7.82 3.97 7.43
CA LEU A 77 7.20 5.25 7.15
C LEU A 77 8.00 6.00 6.07
N MET A 78 7.27 6.68 5.19
CA MET A 78 7.84 7.55 4.15
C MET A 78 7.37 8.97 4.39
N GLU A 79 8.31 9.91 4.52
CA GLU A 79 8.00 11.33 4.61
C GLU A 79 7.95 11.98 3.21
N PRO A 80 7.07 12.97 2.98
CA PRO A 80 7.08 13.74 1.75
C PRO A 80 8.28 14.70 1.74
N VAL A 81 9.04 14.71 0.65
CA VAL A 81 10.13 15.66 0.41
C VAL A 81 9.70 16.65 -0.67
N TYR A 82 9.83 17.95 -0.38
CA TYR A 82 9.51 19.00 -1.33
C TYR A 82 10.71 19.31 -2.22
N ARG A 83 10.46 19.47 -3.52
CA ARG A 83 11.43 20.02 -4.45
C ARG A 83 11.40 21.54 -4.33
N VAL A 84 12.50 22.12 -3.84
CA VAL A 84 12.63 23.58 -3.67
C VAL A 84 13.51 24.13 -4.79
N GLN A 85 13.01 25.11 -5.52
CA GLN A 85 13.77 25.89 -6.50
C GLN A 85 13.97 27.29 -5.95
N MET A 86 15.21 27.70 -5.75
CA MET A 86 15.56 29.01 -5.19
C MET A 86 16.18 29.87 -6.28
N GLN A 87 15.79 31.15 -6.33
CA GLN A 87 16.39 32.15 -7.20
C GLN A 87 17.11 33.16 -6.33
N CYS A 88 18.41 33.34 -6.56
CA CYS A 88 19.22 34.27 -5.81
C CYS A 88 20.39 34.78 -6.68
N PRO A 89 20.91 35.98 -6.39
CA PRO A 89 22.23 36.43 -6.86
C PRO A 89 23.35 35.46 -6.48
N GLY A 90 24.41 35.36 -7.32
CA GLY A 90 25.49 34.39 -7.14
C GLY A 90 26.22 34.48 -5.79
N GLU A 91 26.28 35.68 -5.19
CA GLU A 91 27.00 35.94 -3.94
C GLU A 91 26.38 35.28 -2.69
N ILE A 92 25.08 34.98 -2.72
CA ILE A 92 24.34 34.41 -1.57
C ILE A 92 24.08 32.91 -1.67
N VAL A 93 24.58 32.25 -2.72
CA VAL A 93 24.44 30.80 -2.91
C VAL A 93 25.07 30.02 -1.75
N ASP A 94 26.26 30.45 -1.29
CA ASP A 94 26.98 29.78 -0.20
C ASP A 94 26.25 29.90 1.15
N ALA A 95 25.47 30.96 1.35
CA ALA A 95 24.69 31.17 2.58
C ALA A 95 23.45 30.25 2.66
N ILE A 96 22.96 29.73 1.53
CA ILE A 96 21.77 28.87 1.47
C ILE A 96 22.10 27.44 1.89
N GLN A 97 23.28 26.93 1.54
CA GLN A 97 23.70 25.55 1.83
C GLN A 97 23.63 25.17 3.33
N PRO A 98 24.09 25.98 4.30
CA PRO A 98 23.94 25.64 5.72
C PRO A 98 22.49 25.66 6.20
N VAL A 99 21.59 26.43 5.55
CA VAL A 99 20.16 26.45 5.87
C VAL A 99 19.49 25.16 5.39
N LEU A 100 19.85 24.68 4.21
CA LEU A 100 19.36 23.41 3.67
C LEU A 100 19.87 22.21 4.48
N ALA A 101 21.17 22.19 4.81
CA ALA A 101 21.79 21.10 5.57
C ALA A 101 21.14 20.91 6.97
N LYS A 102 20.77 22.00 7.64
CA LYS A 102 20.05 21.95 8.93
C LYS A 102 18.65 21.33 8.84
N ARG A 103 18.07 21.22 7.65
CA ARG A 103 16.69 20.76 7.41
C ARG A 103 16.62 19.42 6.68
N ARG A 104 17.72 18.64 6.64
CA ARG A 104 17.84 17.40 5.82
C ARG A 104 17.64 17.66 4.32
N GLY A 105 17.96 18.87 3.86
CA GLY A 105 17.99 19.21 2.45
C GLY A 105 19.26 18.67 1.80
N HIS A 106 19.11 18.12 0.59
CA HIS A 106 20.18 17.61 -0.26
C HIS A 106 20.28 18.45 -1.52
#